data_AF-A0A1Q8Q5C1-F1
#
_entry.id   AF-A0A1Q8Q5C1-F1
#
_cell.length_a   1.000
_cell.length_b   1.000
_cell.length_c   1.000
_cell.angle_alpha   90.00
_cell.angle_beta   90.00
_cell.angle_gamma   90.00
#
_symmetry.space_group_name_H-M   'P 1'
#
loop_
_entity.id
_entity.type
_entity.pdbx_description
1 polymer ?
#
loop_
_entity_poly.entity_id
_entity_poly.type
_entity_poly.pdbx_seq_one_letter_code
_entity_poly.pdbx_strand_id
1 'polypeptide(L)'
;MILLMSFFVPESYRLFSVYMELHVRPGPISFDMVTDAAFSMAALIKSLFTAENILNPFFWLFLVLAACISTHIALSKEDLKGAAAGVTTLFLLLLLFNIFGAVFGLDSHEVMSTIAGYHAYTLVFSSLAVLFSCMTFGMCFLLCVLKKGMGSR
;
A
#
# COMPACT_ATOMS: atom_id res chain seq x y z
N MET A 1 -8.77 -2.05 0.42
CA MET A 1 -7.86 -2.72 -0.55
C MET A 1 -7.64 -4.19 -0.20
N ILE A 2 -7.11 -4.50 1.00
CA ILE A 2 -6.78 -5.87 1.44
C ILE A 2 -7.98 -6.83 1.33
N LEU A 3 -9.10 -6.49 1.98
CA LEU A 3 -10.34 -7.30 1.94
C LEU A 3 -10.89 -7.49 0.53
N LEU A 4 -10.72 -6.50 -0.33
CA LEU A 4 -11.19 -6.55 -1.71
C LEU A 4 -10.37 -7.58 -2.50
N MET A 5 -9.04 -7.56 -2.33
CA MET A 5 -8.15 -8.50 -2.99
C MET A 5 -8.36 -9.93 -2.48
N SER A 6 -8.52 -10.12 -1.16
CA SER A 6 -8.74 -11.44 -0.58
C SER A 6 -10.05 -12.10 -1.04
N PHE A 7 -11.07 -11.32 -1.39
CA PHE A 7 -12.36 -11.85 -1.83
C PHE A 7 -12.45 -12.05 -3.35
N PHE A 8 -12.03 -11.06 -4.14
CA PHE A 8 -12.23 -11.07 -5.59
C PHE A 8 -11.06 -11.69 -6.37
N VAL A 9 -9.84 -11.67 -5.82
CA VAL A 9 -8.64 -12.24 -6.44
C VAL A 9 -7.82 -13.03 -5.40
N PRO A 10 -8.42 -14.09 -4.79
CA PRO A 10 -7.86 -14.77 -3.63
C PRO A 10 -6.51 -15.44 -3.91
N GLU A 11 -6.30 -15.95 -5.12
CA GLU A 11 -5.05 -16.61 -5.49
C GLU A 11 -3.89 -15.61 -5.55
N SER A 12 -4.12 -14.43 -6.12
CA SER A 12 -3.12 -13.36 -6.10
C SER A 12 -2.79 -12.88 -4.69
N TYR A 13 -3.81 -12.80 -3.83
CA TYR A 13 -3.65 -12.44 -2.42
C TYR A 13 -2.77 -13.47 -1.70
N ARG A 14 -3.04 -14.76 -1.92
CA ARG A 14 -2.28 -15.87 -1.35
C ARG A 14 -0.81 -15.84 -1.79
N LEU A 15 -0.56 -15.73 -3.10
CA LEU A 15 0.80 -15.65 -3.64
C LEU A 15 1.58 -14.45 -3.09
N PHE A 16 0.91 -13.30 -2.97
CA PHE A 16 1.51 -12.11 -2.37
C PHE A 16 1.80 -12.30 -0.87
N SER A 17 0.88 -12.90 -0.12
CA SER A 17 1.08 -13.13 1.31
C SER A 17 2.29 -14.02 1.62
N VAL A 18 2.44 -15.11 0.87
CA VAL A 18 3.60 -16.00 0.98
C VAL A 18 4.89 -15.27 0.57
N TYR A 19 4.85 -14.44 -0.48
CA TYR A 19 6.01 -13.64 -0.87
C TYR A 19 6.47 -12.71 0.26
N MET A 20 5.52 -12.03 0.91
CA MET A 20 5.78 -11.13 2.03
C MET A 20 6.36 -11.84 3.25
N GLU A 21 5.81 -12.99 3.63
CA GLU A 21 6.33 -13.81 4.75
C GLU A 21 7.78 -14.27 4.51
N LEU A 22 8.14 -14.54 3.25
CA LEU A 22 9.48 -15.00 2.88
C LEU A 22 10.52 -13.88 2.78
N HIS A 23 10.12 -12.68 2.34
CA HIS A 23 11.05 -11.60 1.98
C HIS A 23 11.05 -10.41 2.95
N VAL A 24 9.99 -10.20 3.73
CA VAL A 24 9.94 -9.07 4.67
C VAL A 24 10.49 -9.51 6.01
N ARG A 25 11.78 -9.19 6.22
CA ARG A 25 12.43 -9.28 7.52
C ARG A 25 12.55 -7.89 8.13
N PRO A 26 12.27 -7.73 9.43
CA PRO A 26 12.60 -6.51 10.14
C PRO A 26 14.12 -6.35 10.12
N GLY A 27 14.59 -5.42 9.30
CA GLY A 27 16.00 -5.06 9.14
C GLY A 27 16.26 -3.61 9.53
N PRO A 28 17.54 -3.19 9.62
CA PRO A 28 17.89 -1.79 9.81
C PRO A 28 17.36 -0.94 8.65
N ILE A 29 17.07 0.34 8.93
CA ILE A 29 16.63 1.30 7.90
C ILE A 29 17.76 1.49 6.89
N SER A 30 17.68 0.78 5.77
CA SER A 30 18.65 0.82 4.68
C SER A 30 17.96 1.10 3.34
N PHE A 31 18.77 1.43 2.33
CA PHE A 31 18.28 1.57 0.96
C PHE A 31 17.63 0.27 0.46
N ASP A 32 18.06 -0.88 0.99
CA ASP A 32 17.53 -2.20 0.63
C ASP A 32 16.04 -2.33 0.99
N MET A 33 15.58 -1.69 2.07
CA MET A 33 14.15 -1.69 2.43
C MET A 33 13.28 -1.01 1.37
N VAL A 34 13.78 0.06 0.75
CA VAL A 34 13.06 0.77 -0.32
C VAL A 34 13.02 -0.10 -1.57
N THR A 35 14.12 -0.77 -1.90
CA THR A 35 14.15 -1.71 -3.02
C THR A 35 13.25 -2.91 -2.79
N ASP A 36 13.22 -3.47 -1.58
CA ASP A 36 12.36 -4.60 -1.21
C ASP A 36 10.88 -4.22 -1.27
N ALA A 37 10.52 -3.01 -0.84
CA ALA A 37 9.17 -2.49 -1.00
C ALA A 37 8.78 -2.34 -2.48
N ALA A 38 9.70 -1.86 -3.32
CA ALA A 38 9.48 -1.75 -4.76
C ALA A 38 9.34 -3.13 -5.44
N PHE A 39 10.18 -4.10 -5.07
CA PHE A 39 10.07 -5.48 -5.55
C PHE A 39 8.78 -6.16 -5.09
N SER A 40 8.38 -5.94 -3.83
CA SER A 40 7.11 -6.46 -3.30
C SER A 40 5.92 -5.89 -4.04
N MET A 41 5.96 -4.59 -4.36
CA MET A 41 4.95 -3.95 -5.20
C MET A 41 4.92 -4.54 -6.63
N ALA A 42 6.09 -4.74 -7.24
CA ALA A 42 6.18 -5.36 -8.57
C ALA A 42 5.68 -6.82 -8.57
N ALA A 43 6.00 -7.59 -7.52
CA ALA A 43 5.51 -8.95 -7.32
C ALA A 43 3.98 -8.97 -7.18
N LEU A 44 3.39 -8.02 -6.44
CA LEU A 44 1.95 -7.87 -6.32
C LEU A 44 1.32 -7.58 -7.69
N ILE A 45 1.82 -6.60 -8.44
CA ILE A 45 1.32 -6.28 -9.78
C ILE A 45 1.40 -7.51 -10.70
N LYS A 46 2.52 -8.22 -10.71
CA LYS A 46 2.70 -9.43 -11.52
C LYS A 46 1.72 -10.55 -11.14
N SER A 47 1.50 -10.74 -9.84
CA SER A 47 0.53 -11.69 -9.30
C SER A 47 -0.91 -11.31 -9.66
N LEU A 48 -1.20 -10.01 -9.75
CA LEU A 48 -2.52 -9.47 -10.03
C LEU A 48 -2.86 -9.58 -11.54
N PHE A 49 -1.94 -9.22 -12.42
CA PHE A 49 -2.14 -9.22 -13.87
C PHE A 49 -1.69 -10.53 -14.55
N THR A 50 -2.22 -11.66 -14.06
CA THR A 50 -2.05 -12.97 -14.71
C THR A 50 -3.13 -13.20 -15.77
N ALA A 51 -2.85 -14.07 -16.75
CA ALA A 51 -3.83 -14.42 -17.78
C ALA A 51 -5.12 -15.00 -17.18
N GLU A 52 -4.99 -15.83 -16.13
CA GLU A 52 -6.11 -16.42 -15.40
C GLU A 52 -7.00 -15.35 -14.76
N ASN A 53 -6.39 -14.34 -14.13
CA ASN A 53 -7.14 -13.24 -13.54
C ASN A 53 -7.83 -12.37 -14.58
N ILE A 54 -7.15 -12.04 -15.69
CA ILE A 54 -7.72 -11.18 -16.74
C ILE A 54 -8.96 -11.83 -17.39
N LEU A 55 -8.97 -13.16 -17.50
CA LEU A 55 -10.12 -13.92 -18.01
C LEU A 55 -11.27 -14.04 -17.00
N ASN A 56 -11.03 -13.73 -15.73
CA ASN A 56 -12.03 -13.83 -14.67
C ASN A 56 -12.84 -12.51 -14.54
N PRO A 57 -14.18 -12.52 -14.61
CA PRO A 57 -14.98 -11.31 -14.44
C PRO A 57 -14.84 -10.66 -13.06
N PHE A 58 -14.53 -11.43 -12.01
CA PHE A 58 -14.31 -10.89 -10.67
C PHE A 58 -13.08 -10.00 -10.57
N PHE A 59 -12.06 -10.23 -11.42
CA PHE A 59 -10.89 -9.35 -11.51
C PHE A 59 -11.25 -7.95 -12.00
N TRP A 60 -12.14 -7.85 -12.98
CA TRP A 60 -12.60 -6.55 -13.48
C TRP A 60 -13.45 -5.80 -12.45
N LEU A 61 -14.30 -6.52 -11.72
CA LEU A 61 -15.04 -5.96 -10.59
C LEU A 61 -14.09 -5.47 -9.49
N PHE A 62 -13.05 -6.27 -9.18
CA PHE A 62 -11.98 -5.85 -8.27
C PHE A 62 -11.30 -4.57 -8.74
N LEU A 63 -10.88 -4.48 -10.01
CA LEU A 63 -10.18 -3.31 -10.53
C LEU A 63 -11.04 -2.04 -10.45
N VAL A 64 -12.31 -2.12 -10.83
CA VAL A 64 -13.23 -0.99 -10.76
C VAL A 64 -13.41 -0.52 -9.32
N LEU A 65 -13.70 -1.44 -8.40
CA LEU A 65 -13.87 -1.11 -6.98
C LEU A 65 -12.58 -0.56 -6.36
N ALA A 66 -11.44 -1.16 -6.68
CA ALA A 66 -10.15 -0.71 -6.19
C ALA A 66 -9.84 0.70 -6.69
N ALA A 67 -10.04 0.99 -7.98
CA ALA A 67 -9.86 2.32 -8.55
C ALA A 67 -10.80 3.36 -7.91
N CYS A 68 -12.08 3.02 -7.74
CA CYS A 68 -13.05 3.90 -7.07
C CYS A 68 -12.61 4.24 -5.64
N ILE A 69 -12.25 3.22 -4.85
CA ILE A 69 -11.80 3.42 -3.47
C ILE A 69 -10.52 4.27 -3.47
N SER A 70 -9.54 3.94 -4.29
CA SER A 70 -8.27 4.66 -4.38
C SER A 70 -8.43 6.14 -4.74
N THR A 71 -9.32 6.48 -5.67
CA THR A 71 -9.57 7.87 -6.09
C THR A 71 -10.42 8.64 -5.07
N HIS A 72 -11.32 7.98 -4.35
CA HIS A 72 -12.15 8.63 -3.31
C HIS A 72 -11.45 8.76 -1.94
N ILE A 73 -10.30 8.12 -1.71
CA ILE A 73 -9.41 8.40 -0.57
C ILE A 73 -8.66 9.72 -0.82
N ALA A 74 -9.40 10.81 -1.06
CA ALA A 74 -8.84 12.14 -1.13
C ALA A 74 -8.62 12.63 0.30
N LEU A 75 -7.37 12.52 0.78
CA LEU A 75 -6.96 13.15 2.03
C LEU A 75 -7.21 14.66 1.92
N SER A 76 -8.00 15.25 2.82
CA SER A 76 -8.20 16.70 2.79
C SER A 76 -6.89 17.40 3.15
N LYS A 77 -6.75 18.68 2.79
CA LYS A 77 -5.57 19.47 3.19
C LYS A 77 -5.39 19.50 4.71
N GLU A 78 -6.49 19.52 5.46
CA GLU A 78 -6.46 19.51 6.92
C GLU A 78 -6.05 18.13 7.45
N ASP A 79 -6.45 17.03 6.81
CA ASP A 79 -6.01 15.68 7.18
C ASP A 79 -4.51 15.50 6.98
N LEU A 80 -3.94 16.05 5.90
CA LEU A 80 -2.49 16.00 5.66
C LEU A 80 -1.71 16.85 6.66
N LYS A 81 -2.25 18.00 7.04
CA LYS A 81 -1.68 18.86 8.08
C LYS A 81 -1.75 18.20 9.46
N GLY A 82 -2.87 17.53 9.76
CA GLY A 82 -3.05 16.71 10.96
C GLY A 82 -2.14 15.49 10.99
N ALA A 83 -1.85 14.87 9.84
CA ALA A 83 -0.95 13.72 9.75
C ALA A 83 0.48 14.06 10.22
N ALA A 84 0.99 15.27 9.96
CA ALA A 84 2.28 15.71 10.47
C ALA A 84 2.32 15.75 12.01
N ALA A 85 1.25 16.24 12.64
CA ALA A 85 1.11 16.19 14.10
C ALA A 85 0.95 14.74 14.61
N GLY A 86 0.28 13.89 13.84
CA GLY A 86 0.17 12.46 14.08
C GLY A 86 1.53 11.75 14.10
N VAL A 87 2.42 12.04 13.14
CA VAL A 87 3.78 11.50 13.11
C VAL A 87 4.56 11.89 14.37
N THR A 88 4.50 13.17 14.77
CA THR A 88 5.14 13.64 16.02
C THR A 88 4.58 12.93 17.25
N THR A 89 3.26 12.73 17.31
CA THR A 89 2.61 12.03 18.42
C THR A 89 3.01 10.56 18.47
N LEU A 90 3.06 9.88 17.32
CA LEU A 90 3.48 8.49 17.20
C LEU A 90 4.94 8.32 17.62
N PHE A 91 5.81 9.25 17.22
CA PHE A 91 7.21 9.26 17.63
C PHE A 91 7.37 9.38 19.15
N LEU A 92 6.65 10.33 19.77
CA LEU A 92 6.68 10.50 21.24
C LEU A 92 6.16 9.24 21.96
N LEU A 93 5.10 8.61 21.44
CA LEU A 93 4.56 7.38 22.01
C LEU A 93 5.56 6.21 21.91
N LEU A 94 6.18 6.02 20.74
CA LEU A 94 7.21 4.99 20.53
C LEU A 94 8.45 5.22 21.40
N LEU A 95 8.83 6.48 21.61
CA LEU A 95 9.93 6.87 22.47
C LEU A 95 9.62 6.54 23.94
N LEU A 96 8.42 6.89 24.42
CA LEU A 96 7.97 6.49 25.76
C LEU A 96 7.95 4.97 25.91
N PHE A 97 7.41 4.24 24.94
CA PHE A 97 7.38 2.78 24.97
C PHE A 97 8.78 2.16 25.06
N ASN A 98 9.76 2.70 24.33
CA ASN A 98 11.15 2.26 24.43
C ASN A 98 11.77 2.57 25.80
N ILE A 99 11.50 3.76 26.38
CA ILE A 99 11.96 4.11 27.73
C ILE A 99 11.36 3.16 28.77
N PHE A 100 10.06 2.88 28.69
CA PHE A 100 9.41 1.90 29.56
C PHE A 100 10.01 0.50 29.38
N GLY A 101 10.23 0.05 28.14
CA GLY A 101 10.89 -1.23 27.87
C GLY A 101 12.27 -1.33 28.51
N ALA A 102 13.08 -0.28 28.38
CA ALA A 102 14.43 -0.20 28.98
C ALA A 102 14.40 -0.21 30.52
N VAL A 103 13.44 0.48 31.14
CA VAL A 103 13.31 0.55 32.61
C VAL A 103 12.81 -0.77 33.21
N PHE A 104 11.90 -1.48 32.52
CA PHE A 104 11.29 -2.71 33.00
C PHE A 104 11.99 -3.99 32.51
N GLY A 105 13.05 -3.87 31.70
CA GLY A 105 13.79 -5.01 31.15
C GLY A 105 12.98 -5.87 30.19
N LEU A 106 11.97 -5.30 29.53
CA LEU A 106 11.15 -5.99 28.54
C LEU A 106 11.91 -6.04 27.22
N ASP A 107 12.08 -7.25 26.67
CA ASP A 107 12.66 -7.44 25.35
C ASP A 107 11.66 -6.96 24.28
N SER A 108 11.83 -5.72 23.82
CA SER A 108 10.93 -5.06 22.88
C SER A 108 11.11 -5.54 21.43
N HIS A 109 12.08 -6.42 21.17
CA HIS A 109 12.41 -6.89 19.82
C HIS A 109 11.28 -7.66 19.14
N GLU A 110 10.61 -8.56 19.86
CA GLU A 110 9.56 -9.42 19.28
C GLU A 110 8.30 -8.62 18.93
N VAL A 111 7.93 -7.69 19.81
CA VAL A 111 6.80 -6.76 19.60
C VAL A 111 7.09 -5.84 18.41
N MET A 112 8.30 -5.28 18.35
CA MET A 112 8.69 -4.38 17.26
C MET A 112 8.74 -5.10 15.91
N SER A 113 9.25 -6.33 15.87
CA SER A 113 9.28 -7.18 14.67
C SER A 113 7.88 -7.43 14.10
N THR A 114 6.93 -7.74 14.98
CA THR A 114 5.53 -7.99 14.60
C THR A 114 4.85 -6.72 14.07
N ILE A 115 5.02 -5.59 14.76
CA ILE A 115 4.50 -4.29 14.32
C ILE A 115 5.09 -3.91 12.96
N ALA A 116 6.39 -4.09 12.76
CA ALA A 116 7.07 -3.81 11.50
C ALA A 116 6.51 -4.67 10.34
N GLY A 117 6.22 -5.94 10.59
CA GLY A 117 5.59 -6.83 9.60
C GLY A 117 4.22 -6.33 9.15
N TYR A 118 3.35 -5.93 10.09
CA TYR A 118 2.04 -5.35 9.75
C TYR A 118 2.14 -4.01 8.99
N HIS A 119 3.10 -3.17 9.37
CA HIS A 119 3.38 -1.92 8.68
C HIS A 119 3.83 -2.15 7.24
N ALA A 120 4.73 -3.12 7.01
CA ALA A 120 5.18 -3.47 5.67
C ALA A 120 4.02 -3.95 4.78
N TYR A 121 3.14 -4.80 5.32
CA TYR A 121 1.92 -5.22 4.64
C TYR A 121 1.05 -4.03 4.23
N THR A 122 0.77 -3.13 5.17
CA THR A 122 -0.06 -1.96 4.94
C THR A 122 0.57 -1.01 3.92
N LEU A 123 1.89 -0.89 3.93
CA LEU A 123 2.65 -0.05 3.01
C LEU A 123 2.53 -0.52 1.55
N VAL A 124 2.67 -1.82 1.28
CA VAL A 124 2.55 -2.36 -0.08
C VAL A 124 1.13 -2.23 -0.63
N PHE A 125 0.10 -2.44 0.21
CA PHE A 125 -1.29 -2.21 -0.23
C PHE A 125 -1.62 -0.73 -0.43
N SER A 126 -1.02 0.15 0.37
CA SER A 126 -1.16 1.61 0.21
C SER A 126 -0.49 2.10 -1.06
N SER A 127 0.70 1.59 -1.40
CA SER A 127 1.37 1.92 -2.66
C SER A 127 0.58 1.44 -3.88
N LEU A 128 -0.07 0.27 -3.81
CA LEU A 128 -1.00 -0.18 -4.84
C LEU A 128 -2.20 0.75 -5.01
N ALA A 129 -2.76 1.26 -3.91
CA ALA A 129 -3.84 2.23 -3.97
C ALA A 129 -3.39 3.54 -4.64
N VAL A 130 -2.18 4.03 -4.32
CA VAL A 130 -1.58 5.19 -4.98
C VAL A 130 -1.40 4.93 -6.47
N LEU A 131 -0.92 3.75 -6.86
CA LEU A 131 -0.77 3.38 -8.27
C LEU A 131 -2.11 3.44 -9.03
N PHE A 132 -3.20 2.89 -8.48
CA PHE A 132 -4.51 2.99 -9.13
C PHE A 132 -5.02 4.43 -9.21
N SER A 133 -4.81 5.24 -8.17
CA SER A 133 -5.14 6.67 -8.23
C SER A 133 -4.36 7.39 -9.35
N CYS A 134 -3.06 7.11 -9.49
CA CYS A 134 -2.22 7.66 -10.55
C CYS A 134 -2.69 7.20 -11.95
N MET A 135 -3.07 5.92 -12.10
CA MET A 135 -3.62 5.41 -13.36
C MET A 135 -4.94 6.10 -13.73
N THR A 136 -5.88 6.24 -12.78
CA THR A 136 -7.14 6.95 -13.00
C THR A 136 -6.89 8.40 -13.40
N PHE A 137 -6.01 9.10 -12.67
CA PHE A 137 -5.63 10.47 -12.99
C PHE A 137 -5.03 10.59 -14.39
N GLY A 138 -4.12 9.68 -14.77
CA GLY A 138 -3.52 9.62 -16.10
C GLY A 138 -4.56 9.42 -17.21
N MET A 139 -5.50 8.49 -17.02
CA MET A 139 -6.60 8.27 -17.98
C MET A 139 -7.48 9.51 -18.13
N CYS A 140 -7.89 10.14 -17.02
CA CYS A 140 -8.69 11.37 -17.06
C CYS A 140 -7.94 12.51 -17.74
N PHE A 141 -6.64 12.68 -17.45
CA PHE A 141 -5.81 13.70 -18.08
C PHE A 141 -5.72 13.51 -19.60
N LEU A 142 -5.47 12.28 -20.07
CA LEU A 142 -5.42 11.95 -21.50
C LEU A 142 -6.76 12.27 -22.20
N LEU A 143 -7.89 11.89 -21.61
CA LEU A 143 -9.22 12.19 -22.16
C LEU A 143 -9.48 13.70 -22.24
N CYS A 144 -9.08 14.46 -21.22
CA CYS A 144 -9.21 15.91 -21.21
C CYS A 144 -8.35 16.58 -22.31
N VAL A 145 -7.10 16.12 -22.49
CA VAL A 145 -6.21 16.63 -23.53
C VAL A 145 -6.77 16.33 -24.93
N LEU A 146 -7.24 15.10 -25.16
CA LEU A 146 -7.86 14.71 -26.44
C LEU A 146 -9.12 15.53 -26.73
N LYS A 147 -10.00 15.71 -25.74
CA LYS A 147 -11.22 16.53 -25.88
C LYS A 147 -10.88 17.99 -26.24
N LYS A 148 -9.86 18.58 -25.60
CA LYS A 148 -9.44 19.95 -25.87
C LYS A 148 -8.81 20.10 -27.26
N GLY A 149 -8.08 19.09 -27.74
CA GLY A 149 -7.56 19.04 -29.11
C GLY A 149 -8.64 18.91 -30.19
N MET A 150 -9.76 18.24 -29.87
CA MET A 150 -10.90 18.08 -30.78
C MET A 150 -11.84 19.30 -30.82
N GLY A 151 -11.92 20.09 -29.74
CA GLY A 151 -12.76 21.30 -29.67
C GLY A 151 -12.11 22.60 -30.17
N SER A 152 -10.89 22.52 -30.71
CA SER A 152 -10.15 23.65 -31.31
C SER A 152 -10.15 23.61 -32.85
N ARG A 153 -11.07 22.86 -33.45
CA ARG A 153 -11.34 22.86 -34.91
C ARG A 153 -12.75 23.38 -35.17
#